data_AF-Q5QL90-F1
#
_entry.id   AF-Q5QL90-F1
#
_cell.length_a   1.000
_cell.length_b   1.000
_cell.length_c   1.000
_cell.angle_alpha   90.00
_cell.angle_beta   90.00
_cell.angle_gamma   90.00
#
_symmetry.space_group_name_H-M   'P 1'
#
loop_
_entity.id
_entity.type
_entity.pdbx_description
1 polymer ?
#
loop_
_entity_poly.entity_id
_entity_poly.type
_entity_poly.pdbx_seq_one_letter_code
_entity_poly.pdbx_strand_id
1 'polypeptide(L)'
;MADMINYRATTMARWGWRLSLGAGIVPAVIVIVGAAFIPDTPNSLALRGRLDEARDSLRRIRGAADVDAELKDIVRAAEEDRRYKSGALRRLLRREYRPHLVMAVLIMVFFEMTGAIVVAIFTPLLFYTVGFTSQKAILGSIITDVVSIVSVAAAAAVVDRHGRRRLFMVGGAVLILCQVAMAWIFGAQLGADGGRAMPRGYAVAVVALVCTYTAGLSVSWGSLSSVVTSEIFPLEVRSAALGLGGTISSALTFMQSQSFLEMLCSFKYGAFAYYAGWLVMMTAFVAAFLPETKGVPIESMGAVWAQHWYWKRFVKLAPAKQADGPE
;
A
#
# COMPACT_ATOMS: atom_id res chain seq x y z
N MET A 1 -15.59 6.96 4.69
CA MET A 1 -16.74 7.51 3.89
C MET A 1 -17.91 6.53 3.85
N ALA A 2 -17.67 5.25 3.54
CA ALA A 2 -18.69 4.20 3.59
C ALA A 2 -19.40 4.12 4.95
N ASP A 3 -18.65 4.19 6.06
CA ASP A 3 -19.23 4.12 7.42
C ASP A 3 -20.10 5.32 7.78
N MET A 4 -19.80 6.51 7.27
CA MET A 4 -20.61 7.71 7.46
C MET A 4 -21.94 7.62 6.70
N ILE A 5 -21.92 7.03 5.50
CA ILE A 5 -23.12 6.73 4.72
C ILE A 5 -23.91 5.62 5.42
N ASN A 6 -23.24 4.60 5.95
CA ASN A 6 -23.85 3.49 6.68
C ASN A 6 -24.52 3.98 7.99
N TYR A 7 -23.91 4.95 8.68
CA TYR A 7 -24.51 5.62 9.84
C TYR A 7 -25.81 6.37 9.49
N ARG A 8 -25.85 7.08 8.36
CA ARG A 8 -27.10 7.74 7.92
C ARG A 8 -28.11 6.73 7.36
N ALA A 9 -27.64 5.68 6.70
CA ALA A 9 -28.47 4.61 6.14
C ALA A 9 -29.20 3.79 7.22
N THR A 10 -28.54 3.49 8.35
CA THR A 10 -29.15 2.76 9.47
C THR A 10 -30.33 3.51 10.12
N THR A 11 -30.40 4.84 9.98
CA THR A 11 -31.58 5.62 10.40
C THR A 11 -32.80 5.48 9.47
N MET A 12 -32.61 4.95 8.25
CA MET A 12 -33.67 4.69 7.26
C MET A 12 -33.86 3.17 7.07
N ALA A 13 -34.60 2.56 7.98
CA ALA A 13 -34.69 1.10 8.19
C ALA A 13 -35.02 0.24 6.95
N ARG A 14 -35.66 0.77 5.90
CA ARG A 14 -36.10 -0.04 4.73
C ARG A 14 -35.30 0.17 3.44
N TRP A 15 -34.57 1.28 3.31
CA TRP A 15 -33.83 1.64 2.08
C TRP A 15 -32.33 1.91 2.31
N GLY A 16 -31.88 1.93 3.57
CA GLY A 16 -30.51 2.28 3.94
C GLY A 16 -29.42 1.47 3.22
N TRP A 17 -29.55 0.14 3.16
CA TRP A 17 -28.52 -0.71 2.54
C TRP A 17 -28.35 -0.44 1.02
N ARG A 18 -29.45 -0.15 0.30
CA ARG A 18 -29.42 0.23 -1.12
C ARG A 18 -28.75 1.57 -1.33
N LEU A 19 -29.05 2.53 -0.45
CA LEU A 19 -28.43 3.86 -0.49
C LEU A 19 -26.94 3.78 -0.16
N SER A 20 -26.54 2.90 0.77
CA SER A 20 -25.14 2.67 1.12
C SER A 20 -24.33 2.06 -0.03
N LEU A 21 -24.91 1.09 -0.74
CA LEU A 21 -24.28 0.52 -1.95
C LEU A 21 -24.28 1.54 -3.10
N GLY A 22 -25.41 2.23 -3.32
CA GLY A 22 -25.57 3.21 -4.39
C GLY A 22 -24.67 4.43 -4.22
N ALA A 23 -24.32 4.82 -2.99
CA ALA A 23 -23.39 5.91 -2.76
C ALA A 23 -21.98 5.63 -3.29
N GLY A 24 -21.61 4.37 -3.50
CA GLY A 24 -20.37 3.99 -4.19
C GLY A 24 -20.32 4.42 -5.66
N ILE A 25 -21.47 4.69 -6.28
CA ILE A 25 -21.56 5.18 -7.67
C ILE A 25 -21.03 6.61 -7.77
N VAL A 26 -21.18 7.43 -6.73
CA VAL A 26 -20.75 8.85 -6.74
C VAL A 26 -19.25 9.00 -7.04
N PRO A 27 -18.32 8.39 -6.28
CA PRO A 27 -16.90 8.47 -6.61
C PRO A 27 -16.58 7.81 -7.97
N ALA A 28 -17.29 6.75 -8.37
CA ALA A 28 -17.07 6.13 -9.69
C ALA A 28 -17.41 7.09 -10.83
N VAL A 29 -18.53 7.81 -10.76
CA VAL A 29 -18.91 8.82 -11.77
C VAL A 29 -17.92 9.97 -11.79
N ILE A 30 -17.47 10.45 -10.63
CA ILE A 30 -16.44 11.51 -10.55
C ILE A 30 -15.15 11.05 -11.25
N VAL A 31 -14.72 9.82 -11.03
CA VAL A 31 -13.52 9.25 -11.69
C VAL A 31 -13.73 9.11 -13.19
N ILE A 32 -14.90 8.62 -13.65
CA ILE A 32 -15.20 8.46 -15.09
C ILE A 32 -15.22 9.81 -15.80
N VAL A 33 -15.92 10.79 -15.22
CA VAL A 33 -15.99 12.15 -15.78
C VAL A 33 -14.62 12.81 -15.73
N GLY A 34 -13.88 12.69 -14.63
CA GLY A 34 -12.52 13.21 -14.51
C GLY A 34 -11.55 12.58 -15.50
N ALA A 35 -11.62 11.26 -15.70
CA ALA A 35 -10.79 10.55 -16.68
C ALA A 35 -11.05 11.00 -18.12
N ALA A 36 -12.27 11.43 -18.45
CA ALA A 36 -12.58 11.99 -19.77
C ALA A 36 -11.87 13.34 -20.04
N PHE A 37 -11.48 14.07 -18.99
CA PHE A 37 -10.76 15.34 -19.10
C PHE A 37 -9.24 15.20 -18.97
N ILE A 38 -8.73 14.05 -18.52
CA ILE A 38 -7.29 13.83 -18.32
C ILE A 38 -6.65 13.43 -19.66
N PRO A 39 -5.68 14.20 -20.19
CA PRO A 39 -4.96 13.81 -21.40
C PRO A 39 -4.16 12.53 -21.18
N ASP A 40 -4.02 11.72 -22.23
CA ASP A 40 -3.21 10.51 -22.20
C ASP A 40 -1.77 10.82 -21.74
N THR A 41 -1.20 9.89 -20.96
CA THR A 41 0.18 10.06 -20.49
C THR A 41 1.16 10.09 -21.68
N PRO A 42 2.18 10.97 -21.65
CA PRO A 42 3.15 11.12 -22.74
C PRO A 42 3.88 9.81 -23.05
N ASN A 43 4.16 9.01 -22.03
CA ASN A 43 4.72 7.67 -22.17
C ASN A 43 3.81 6.72 -22.98
N SER A 44 2.49 6.74 -22.72
CA SER A 44 1.55 5.91 -23.48
C SER A 44 1.42 6.37 -24.93
N LEU A 45 1.44 7.68 -25.18
CA LEU A 45 1.39 8.25 -26.53
C LEU A 45 2.66 7.92 -27.33
N ALA A 46 3.84 8.00 -26.70
CA ALA A 46 5.11 7.61 -27.30
C ALA A 46 5.15 6.11 -27.65
N LEU A 47 4.68 5.23 -26.75
CA LEU A 47 4.57 3.79 -27.02
C LEU A 47 3.62 3.46 -28.18
N ARG A 48 2.56 4.27 -28.37
CA ARG A 48 1.61 4.16 -29.49
C ARG A 48 2.15 4.80 -30.78
N GLY A 49 3.32 5.44 -30.75
CA GLY A 49 3.92 6.12 -31.91
C GLY A 49 3.36 7.51 -32.21
N ARG A 50 2.59 8.12 -31.30
CA ARG A 50 1.99 9.47 -31.44
C ARG A 50 2.91 10.51 -30.80
N LEU A 51 4.02 10.83 -31.48
CA LEU A 51 5.08 11.67 -30.91
C LEU A 51 4.68 13.14 -30.73
N ASP A 52 3.93 13.70 -31.67
CA ASP A 52 3.49 15.11 -31.61
C ASP A 52 2.55 15.33 -30.41
N GLU A 53 1.62 14.41 -30.18
CA GLU A 53 0.72 14.47 -29.03
C GLU A 53 1.42 14.19 -27.70
N ALA A 54 2.44 13.33 -27.71
CA ALA A 54 3.29 13.12 -26.55
C ALA A 54 4.03 14.41 -26.17
N ARG A 55 4.52 15.17 -27.17
CA ARG A 55 5.18 16.47 -26.98
C ARG A 55 4.22 17.51 -26.42
N ASP A 56 3.00 17.60 -26.95
CA ASP A 56 1.99 18.54 -26.47
C ASP A 56 1.51 18.21 -25.05
N SER A 57 1.38 16.93 -24.72
CA SER A 57 1.11 16.45 -23.36
C SER A 57 2.27 16.82 -22.40
N LEU A 58 3.53 16.62 -22.81
CA LEU A 58 4.72 17.02 -22.04
C LEU A 58 4.75 18.53 -21.79
N ARG A 59 4.47 19.34 -22.81
CA ARG A 59 4.38 20.81 -22.70
C ARG A 59 3.28 21.26 -21.75
N ARG A 60 2.12 20.60 -21.75
CA ARG A 60 1.04 20.91 -20.79
C ARG A 60 1.46 20.63 -19.34
N ILE A 61 2.23 19.57 -19.10
CA ILE A 61 2.62 19.14 -17.76
C ILE A 61 3.80 19.97 -17.22
N ARG A 62 4.84 20.20 -18.04
CA ARG A 62 6.06 20.94 -17.64
C ARG A 62 6.02 22.44 -17.93
N GLY A 63 5.04 22.93 -18.70
CA GLY A 63 4.94 24.31 -19.12
C GLY A 63 5.93 24.67 -20.25
N ALA A 64 6.57 25.83 -20.16
CA ALA A 64 7.44 26.39 -21.20
C ALA A 64 8.89 25.86 -21.20
N ALA A 65 9.18 24.79 -20.46
CA ALA A 65 10.51 24.19 -20.42
C ALA A 65 10.83 23.43 -21.71
N ASP A 66 12.11 23.35 -22.06
CA ASP A 66 12.58 22.54 -23.18
C ASP A 66 12.33 21.04 -22.89
N VAL A 67 11.28 20.50 -23.49
CA VAL A 67 10.79 19.13 -23.32
C VAL A 67 11.38 18.17 -24.36
N ASP A 68 12.19 18.66 -25.30
CA ASP A 68 12.69 17.84 -26.40
C ASP A 68 13.72 16.80 -25.92
N ALA A 69 14.52 17.14 -24.92
CA ALA A 69 15.46 16.21 -24.29
C ALA A 69 14.72 15.05 -23.59
N GLU A 70 13.70 15.36 -22.81
CA GLU A 70 12.89 14.35 -22.09
C GLU A 70 12.06 13.50 -23.06
N LEU A 71 11.46 14.13 -24.08
CA LEU A 71 10.75 13.40 -25.13
C LEU A 71 11.68 12.40 -25.83
N LYS A 72 12.92 12.79 -26.12
CA LYS A 72 13.91 11.91 -26.75
C LYS A 72 14.25 10.71 -25.87
N ASP A 73 14.37 10.88 -24.56
CA ASP A 73 14.59 9.77 -23.63
C ASP A 73 13.36 8.84 -23.55
N ILE A 74 12.14 9.40 -23.53
CA ILE A 74 10.89 8.63 -23.56
C ILE A 74 10.76 7.83 -24.87
N VAL A 75 11.09 8.43 -26.01
CA VAL A 75 11.05 7.77 -27.33
C VAL A 75 12.09 6.65 -27.41
N ARG A 76 13.30 6.87 -26.89
CA ARG A 76 14.32 5.82 -26.82
C ARG A 76 13.84 4.63 -25.99
N ALA A 77 13.25 4.87 -24.81
CA ALA A 77 12.67 3.82 -23.98
C ALA A 77 11.51 3.09 -24.70
N ALA A 78 10.64 3.83 -25.41
CA ALA A 78 9.56 3.24 -26.17
C ALA A 78 10.05 2.38 -27.36
N GLU A 79 11.11 2.81 -28.06
CA GLU A 79 11.73 2.04 -29.14
C GLU A 79 12.45 0.79 -28.63
N GLU A 80 13.15 0.88 -27.49
CA GLU A 80 13.73 -0.28 -26.81
C GLU A 80 12.63 -1.28 -26.44
N ASP A 81 11.52 -0.82 -25.85
CA ASP A 81 10.37 -1.66 -25.52
C ASP A 81 9.77 -2.35 -26.77
N ARG A 82 9.66 -1.60 -27.89
CA ARG A 82 9.11 -2.08 -29.16
C ARG A 82 10.03 -3.06 -29.91
N ARG A 83 11.36 -2.92 -29.76
CA ARG A 83 12.35 -3.85 -30.33
C ARG A 83 12.29 -5.23 -29.66
N TYR A 84 11.90 -5.31 -28.39
CA TYR A 84 11.75 -6.58 -27.68
C TYR A 84 10.32 -7.14 -27.80
N LYS A 85 10.05 -7.93 -28.85
CA LYS A 85 8.78 -8.68 -29.10
C LYS A 85 8.31 -9.63 -27.97
N SER A 86 9.04 -9.75 -26.86
CA SER A 86 8.65 -10.58 -25.71
C SER A 86 7.70 -9.79 -24.80
N GLY A 87 6.46 -10.26 -24.62
CA GLY A 87 5.46 -9.57 -23.78
C GLY A 87 5.96 -9.18 -22.39
N ALA A 88 5.41 -8.09 -21.85
CA ALA A 88 5.86 -7.43 -20.61
C ALA A 88 6.03 -8.40 -19.40
N LEU A 89 5.15 -9.41 -19.27
CA LEU A 89 5.26 -10.45 -18.24
C LEU A 89 6.52 -11.32 -18.38
N ARG A 90 6.92 -11.67 -19.61
CA ARG A 90 8.13 -12.46 -19.86
C ARG A 90 9.40 -11.63 -19.65
N ARG A 91 9.32 -10.31 -19.85
CA ARG A 91 10.39 -9.36 -19.49
C ARG A 91 10.54 -9.25 -17.98
N LEU A 92 9.43 -9.22 -17.24
CA LEU A 92 9.39 -9.19 -15.78
C LEU A 92 10.14 -10.36 -15.13
N LEU A 93 10.07 -11.55 -15.74
CA LEU A 93 10.75 -12.75 -15.24
C LEU A 93 12.26 -12.82 -15.56
N ARG A 94 12.80 -11.88 -16.36
CA ARG A 94 14.24 -11.84 -16.69
C ARG A 94 15.06 -11.52 -15.44
N ARG A 95 16.26 -12.10 -15.38
CA ARG A 95 17.16 -12.04 -14.20
C ARG A 95 17.45 -10.63 -13.70
N GLU A 96 17.50 -9.65 -14.60
CA GLU A 96 17.78 -8.24 -14.32
C GLU A 96 16.65 -7.54 -13.54
N TYR A 97 15.40 -7.91 -13.80
CA TYR A 97 14.23 -7.33 -13.13
C TYR A 97 13.75 -8.13 -11.91
N ARG A 98 14.35 -9.31 -11.64
CA ARG A 98 13.98 -10.15 -10.49
C ARG A 98 14.10 -9.45 -9.13
N PRO A 99 15.14 -8.65 -8.82
CA PRO A 99 15.22 -7.93 -7.56
C PRO A 99 14.03 -6.99 -7.35
N HIS A 100 13.73 -6.20 -8.39
CA HIS A 100 12.65 -5.24 -8.40
C HIS A 100 11.29 -5.92 -8.25
N LEU A 101 11.06 -7.00 -9.02
CA LEU A 101 9.82 -7.76 -8.98
C LEU A 101 9.61 -8.45 -7.64
N VAL A 102 10.62 -9.16 -7.14
CA VAL A 102 10.53 -9.90 -5.88
C VAL A 102 10.29 -8.92 -4.73
N MET A 103 11.00 -7.80 -4.68
CA MET A 103 10.81 -6.81 -3.62
C MET A 103 9.42 -6.21 -3.65
N ALA A 104 8.92 -5.80 -4.82
CA ALA A 104 7.59 -5.20 -4.92
C ALA A 104 6.47 -6.20 -4.59
N VAL A 105 6.52 -7.41 -5.14
CA VAL A 105 5.54 -8.46 -4.83
C VAL A 105 5.59 -8.82 -3.36
N LEU A 106 6.79 -8.98 -2.80
CA LEU A 106 6.94 -9.40 -1.41
C LEU A 106 6.53 -8.29 -0.43
N ILE A 107 6.77 -7.01 -0.76
CA ILE A 107 6.25 -5.88 0.02
C ILE A 107 4.72 -5.87 0.02
N MET A 108 4.07 -6.12 -1.13
CA MET A 108 2.61 -6.23 -1.20
C MET A 108 2.07 -7.43 -0.41
N VAL A 109 2.70 -8.60 -0.55
CA VAL A 109 2.37 -9.80 0.22
C VAL A 109 2.49 -9.53 1.72
N PHE A 110 3.59 -8.90 2.15
CA PHE A 110 3.80 -8.53 3.54
C PHE A 110 2.79 -7.51 4.02
N PHE A 111 2.43 -6.53 3.20
CA PHE A 111 1.38 -5.57 3.52
C PHE A 111 0.05 -6.27 3.82
N GLU A 112 -0.38 -7.22 2.99
CA GLU A 112 -1.59 -8.01 3.28
C GLU A 112 -1.41 -8.87 4.54
N MET A 113 -0.24 -9.47 4.74
CA MET A 113 0.08 -10.31 5.91
C MET A 113 0.20 -9.53 7.22
N THR A 114 0.18 -8.18 7.21
CA THR A 114 0.05 -7.39 8.44
C THR A 114 -1.26 -7.66 9.19
N GLY A 115 -2.29 -8.15 8.48
CA GLY A 115 -3.63 -8.32 9.04
C GLY A 115 -4.45 -7.02 9.06
N ALA A 116 -4.11 -6.03 8.22
CA ALA A 116 -4.87 -4.79 8.09
C ALA A 116 -6.36 -5.04 7.80
N ILE A 117 -6.68 -5.94 6.86
CA ILE A 117 -8.06 -6.32 6.54
C ILE A 117 -8.76 -7.00 7.73
N VAL A 118 -8.02 -7.83 8.46
CA VAL A 118 -8.52 -8.54 9.62
C VAL A 118 -8.87 -7.58 10.75
N VAL A 119 -7.99 -6.63 11.05
CA VAL A 119 -8.27 -5.58 12.04
C VAL A 119 -9.45 -4.74 11.61
N ALA A 120 -9.57 -4.40 10.31
CA ALA A 120 -10.70 -3.65 9.80
C ALA A 120 -12.04 -4.38 9.99
N ILE A 121 -12.10 -5.70 9.74
CA ILE A 121 -13.30 -6.52 9.95
C ILE A 121 -13.59 -6.70 11.45
N PHE A 122 -12.54 -6.85 12.27
CA PHE A 122 -12.67 -7.13 13.70
C PHE A 122 -13.04 -5.89 14.52
N THR A 123 -12.61 -4.70 14.12
CA THR A 123 -12.86 -3.43 14.82
C THR A 123 -14.35 -3.18 15.14
N PRO A 124 -15.30 -3.26 14.18
CA PRO A 124 -16.72 -3.07 14.50
C PRO A 124 -17.29 -4.20 15.38
N LEU A 125 -16.83 -5.44 15.20
CA LEU A 125 -17.21 -6.57 16.05
C LEU A 125 -16.74 -6.37 17.50
N LEU A 126 -15.53 -5.82 17.67
CA LEU A 126 -14.97 -5.45 18.97
C LEU A 126 -15.81 -4.40 19.68
N PHE A 127 -16.18 -3.33 18.98
CA PHE A 127 -17.01 -2.28 19.57
C PHE A 127 -18.38 -2.81 20.00
N TYR A 128 -18.94 -3.77 19.25
CA TYR A 128 -20.18 -4.43 19.62
C TYR A 128 -20.05 -5.29 20.89
N THR A 129 -19.02 -6.14 20.99
CA THR A 129 -18.81 -7.04 22.13
C THR A 129 -18.47 -6.30 23.44
N VAL A 130 -17.86 -5.12 23.33
CA VAL A 130 -17.53 -4.23 24.44
C VAL A 130 -18.76 -3.50 25.03
N GLY A 131 -19.93 -3.63 24.42
CA GLY A 131 -21.18 -3.07 24.94
C GLY A 131 -21.47 -1.64 24.50
N PHE A 132 -20.79 -1.14 23.46
CA PHE A 132 -21.27 0.05 22.75
C PHE A 132 -22.51 -0.34 21.94
N THR A 133 -23.64 0.31 22.22
CA THR A 133 -24.88 0.20 21.44
C THR A 133 -24.55 0.32 19.94
N SER A 134 -25.24 -0.42 19.06
CA SER A 134 -24.96 -0.49 17.61
C SER A 134 -24.67 0.88 16.96
N GLN A 135 -25.35 1.94 17.39
CA GLN A 135 -25.13 3.31 16.91
C GLN A 135 -23.79 3.94 17.35
N LYS A 136 -23.27 3.61 18.55
CA LYS A 136 -21.97 4.10 19.06
C LYS A 136 -20.78 3.35 18.48
N ALA A 137 -20.95 2.09 18.10
CA ALA A 137 -19.91 1.31 17.40
C ALA A 137 -19.57 1.92 16.03
N ILE A 138 -20.60 2.37 15.29
CA ILE A 138 -20.42 3.06 14.00
C ILE A 138 -19.69 4.40 14.19
N LEU A 139 -20.03 5.17 15.23
CA LEU A 139 -19.31 6.40 15.61
C LEU A 139 -17.82 6.15 15.89
N GLY A 140 -17.47 5.05 16.55
CA GLY A 140 -16.07 4.64 16.78
C GLY A 140 -15.31 4.33 15.48
N SER A 141 -15.97 3.66 14.53
CA SER A 141 -15.40 3.40 13.20
C SER A 141 -15.13 4.71 12.44
N ILE A 142 -16.08 5.65 12.47
CA ILE A 142 -15.92 6.98 11.85
C ILE A 142 -14.74 7.76 12.44
N ILE A 143 -14.56 7.72 13.76
CA ILE A 143 -13.40 8.37 14.40
C ILE A 143 -12.10 7.73 13.93
N THR A 144 -12.06 6.41 13.82
CA THR A 144 -10.89 5.66 13.34
C THR A 144 -10.56 6.01 11.88
N ASP A 145 -11.60 6.13 11.03
CA ASP A 145 -11.49 6.60 9.65
C ASP A 145 -10.88 8.01 9.56
N VAL A 146 -11.38 8.96 10.37
CA VAL A 146 -10.87 10.33 10.40
C VAL A 146 -9.42 10.36 10.86
N VAL A 147 -9.08 9.62 11.92
CA VAL A 147 -7.70 9.48 12.40
C VAL A 147 -6.81 8.90 11.32
N SER A 148 -7.27 7.89 10.58
CA SER A 148 -6.52 7.31 9.47
C SER A 148 -6.23 8.33 8.37
N ILE A 149 -7.22 9.15 7.97
CA ILE A 149 -7.03 10.20 6.95
C ILE A 149 -6.02 11.25 7.41
N VAL A 150 -6.12 11.73 8.65
CA VAL A 150 -5.17 12.69 9.22
C VAL A 150 -3.77 12.08 9.30
N SER A 151 -3.69 10.80 9.65
CA SER A 151 -2.43 10.04 9.71
C SER A 151 -1.79 9.91 8.33
N VAL A 152 -2.55 9.63 7.27
CA VAL A 152 -2.03 9.62 5.88
C VAL A 152 -1.50 11.00 5.47
N ALA A 153 -2.21 12.07 5.79
CA ALA A 153 -1.73 13.43 5.49
C ALA A 153 -0.43 13.77 6.24
N ALA A 154 -0.33 13.39 7.52
CA ALA A 154 0.89 13.52 8.30
C ALA A 154 2.03 12.64 7.72
N ALA A 155 1.70 11.45 7.24
CA ALA A 155 2.65 10.55 6.59
C ALA A 155 3.33 11.22 5.41
N ALA A 156 2.56 11.85 4.53
CA ALA A 156 3.10 12.56 3.35
C ALA A 156 4.13 13.62 3.76
N ALA A 157 3.84 14.42 4.79
CA ALA A 157 4.76 15.44 5.28
C ALA A 157 6.02 14.86 5.96
N VAL A 158 5.90 13.70 6.61
CA VAL A 158 6.99 13.06 7.36
C VAL A 158 7.89 12.21 6.46
N VAL A 159 7.32 11.59 5.42
CA VAL A 159 8.02 10.67 4.50
C VAL A 159 9.20 11.36 3.82
N ASP A 160 9.00 12.60 3.39
CA ASP A 160 10.02 13.36 2.67
C ASP A 160 11.16 13.81 3.59
N ARG A 161 10.88 14.01 4.88
CA ARG A 161 11.89 14.45 5.86
C ARG A 161 12.71 13.30 6.43
N HIS A 162 12.10 12.20 6.86
CA HIS A 162 12.77 11.22 7.73
C HIS A 162 13.35 9.97 7.04
N GLY A 163 13.14 9.82 5.73
CA GLY A 163 13.61 8.66 4.97
C GLY A 163 12.77 7.41 5.22
N ARG A 164 12.68 6.56 4.20
CA ARG A 164 11.63 5.53 4.13
C ARG A 164 11.94 4.34 5.00
N ARG A 165 13.22 3.96 5.09
CA ARG A 165 13.65 2.83 5.91
C ARG A 165 13.42 3.09 7.41
N ARG A 166 13.67 4.33 7.87
CA ARG A 166 13.42 4.71 9.26
C ARG A 166 11.92 4.68 9.60
N LEU A 167 11.06 5.18 8.72
CA LEU A 167 9.61 5.09 8.93
C LEU A 167 9.11 3.64 8.94
N PHE A 168 9.63 2.77 8.07
CA PHE A 168 9.28 1.34 8.11
C PHE A 168 9.66 0.69 9.45
N MET A 169 10.84 1.01 9.99
CA MET A 169 11.29 0.43 11.27
C MET A 169 10.48 0.96 12.45
N VAL A 170 10.27 2.29 12.54
CA VAL A 170 9.47 2.89 13.61
C VAL A 170 8.02 2.43 13.53
N GLY A 171 7.44 2.43 12.33
CA GLY A 171 6.11 1.92 12.06
C GLY A 171 5.94 0.46 12.42
N GLY A 172 6.87 -0.40 11.97
CA GLY A 172 6.90 -1.82 12.31
C GLY A 172 6.95 -2.05 13.82
N ALA A 173 7.81 -1.31 14.54
CA ALA A 173 7.90 -1.41 15.99
C ALA A 173 6.59 -1.01 16.70
N VAL A 174 5.96 0.11 16.30
CA VAL A 174 4.66 0.53 16.83
C VAL A 174 3.59 -0.53 16.56
N LEU A 175 3.54 -1.07 15.36
CA LEU A 175 2.57 -2.12 15.00
C LEU A 175 2.77 -3.38 15.83
N ILE A 176 4.01 -3.85 15.99
CA ILE A 176 4.32 -5.03 16.80
C ILE A 176 3.90 -4.80 18.26
N LEU A 177 4.23 -3.64 18.84
CA LEU A 177 3.86 -3.30 20.22
C LEU A 177 2.34 -3.26 20.39
N CYS A 178 1.61 -2.63 19.47
CA CYS A 178 0.15 -2.61 19.50
C CYS A 178 -0.44 -4.02 19.38
N GLN A 179 0.09 -4.86 18.50
CA GLN A 179 -0.44 -6.21 18.28
C GLN A 179 -0.18 -7.14 19.46
N VAL A 180 1.00 -7.05 20.07
CA VAL A 180 1.33 -7.78 21.30
C VAL A 180 0.48 -7.30 22.48
N ALA A 181 0.28 -5.98 22.62
CA ALA A 181 -0.58 -5.42 23.66
C ALA A 181 -2.04 -5.87 23.50
N MET A 182 -2.57 -5.86 22.27
CA MET A 182 -3.90 -6.39 21.99
C MET A 182 -3.99 -7.89 22.27
N ALA A 183 -3.02 -8.69 21.82
CA ALA A 183 -2.98 -10.13 22.09
C ALA A 183 -2.97 -10.43 23.60
N TRP A 184 -2.20 -9.68 24.39
CA TRP A 184 -2.18 -9.79 25.85
C TRP A 184 -3.55 -9.50 26.44
N ILE A 185 -4.14 -8.35 26.11
CA ILE A 185 -5.43 -7.93 26.68
C ILE A 185 -6.52 -8.95 26.34
N PHE A 186 -6.54 -9.48 25.12
CA PHE A 186 -7.46 -10.55 24.73
C PHE A 186 -7.17 -11.87 25.46
N GLY A 187 -5.90 -12.26 25.61
CA GLY A 187 -5.53 -13.45 26.38
C GLY A 187 -5.96 -13.38 27.85
N ALA A 188 -5.80 -12.22 28.48
CA ALA A 188 -6.15 -12.01 29.89
C ALA A 188 -7.67 -11.94 30.16
N GLN A 189 -8.47 -11.45 29.20
CA GLN A 189 -9.91 -11.21 29.41
C GLN A 189 -10.83 -12.23 28.72
N LEU A 190 -10.45 -12.79 27.56
CA LEU A 190 -11.22 -13.85 26.88
C LEU A 190 -10.78 -15.27 27.30
N GLY A 191 -9.61 -15.40 27.97
CA GLY A 191 -8.99 -16.69 28.27
C GLY A 191 -9.50 -17.41 29.52
N ALA A 192 -10.14 -16.71 30.47
CA ALA A 192 -10.44 -17.29 31.79
C ALA A 192 -11.92 -17.69 31.99
N ASP A 193 -12.89 -16.90 31.53
CA ASP A 193 -14.31 -17.23 31.67
C ASP A 193 -15.11 -16.53 30.55
N GLY A 194 -15.73 -17.32 29.67
CA GLY A 194 -16.41 -16.87 28.44
C GLY A 194 -17.69 -16.04 28.63
N GLY A 195 -17.75 -15.12 29.60
CA GLY A 195 -18.96 -14.36 29.88
C GLY A 195 -18.80 -13.06 30.67
N ARG A 196 -17.59 -12.60 31.05
CA ARG A 196 -17.46 -11.30 31.72
C ARG A 196 -17.31 -10.17 30.70
N ALA A 197 -18.30 -9.27 30.68
CA ALA A 197 -18.21 -8.01 29.95
C ALA A 197 -16.93 -7.27 30.35
N MET A 198 -16.14 -6.90 29.34
CA MET A 198 -14.84 -6.26 29.51
C MET A 198 -15.00 -4.97 30.35
N PRO A 199 -14.17 -4.74 31.39
CA PRO A 199 -14.25 -3.50 32.16
C PRO A 199 -14.00 -2.29 31.23
N ARG A 200 -14.76 -1.19 31.43
CA ARG A 200 -14.72 0.00 30.57
C ARG A 200 -13.32 0.57 30.32
N GLY A 201 -12.40 0.44 31.29
CA GLY A 201 -11.02 0.88 31.14
C GLY A 201 -10.23 0.08 30.08
N TYR A 202 -10.37 -1.24 30.08
CA TYR A 202 -9.71 -2.11 29.09
C TYR A 202 -10.32 -1.96 27.70
N ALA A 203 -11.64 -1.74 27.64
CA ALA A 203 -12.33 -1.41 26.41
C ALA A 203 -11.77 -0.16 25.73
N VAL A 204 -11.62 0.95 26.48
CA VAL A 204 -11.03 2.19 25.97
C VAL A 204 -9.57 1.97 25.56
N ALA A 205 -8.80 1.17 26.32
CA ALA A 205 -7.43 0.82 25.95
C ALA A 205 -7.35 0.05 24.62
N VAL A 206 -8.23 -0.92 24.38
CA VAL A 206 -8.29 -1.65 23.11
C VAL A 206 -8.65 -0.73 21.95
N VAL A 207 -9.63 0.17 22.13
CA VAL A 207 -9.98 1.17 21.11
C VAL A 207 -8.77 2.04 20.78
N ALA A 208 -8.07 2.57 21.79
CA ALA A 208 -6.88 3.38 21.60
C ALA A 208 -5.75 2.62 20.90
N LEU A 209 -5.56 1.34 21.22
CA LEU A 209 -4.58 0.48 20.56
C LEU A 209 -4.93 0.21 19.10
N VAL A 210 -6.20 -0.05 18.78
CA VAL A 210 -6.67 -0.20 17.39
C VAL A 210 -6.47 1.09 16.60
N CYS A 211 -6.82 2.24 17.16
CA CYS A 211 -6.60 3.54 16.52
C CYS A 211 -5.10 3.83 16.30
N THR A 212 -4.25 3.46 17.26
CA THR A 212 -2.80 3.64 17.14
C THR A 212 -2.21 2.68 16.10
N TYR A 213 -2.72 1.45 16.06
CA TYR A 213 -2.37 0.46 15.04
C TYR A 213 -2.75 0.94 13.65
N THR A 214 -3.98 1.41 13.43
CA THR A 214 -4.44 1.91 12.13
C THR A 214 -3.69 3.17 11.71
N ALA A 215 -3.44 4.11 12.63
CA ALA A 215 -2.63 5.29 12.37
C ALA A 215 -1.19 4.92 11.97
N GLY A 216 -0.54 4.04 12.73
CA GLY A 216 0.83 3.58 12.47
C GLY A 216 0.94 2.82 11.15
N LEU A 217 -0.07 2.01 10.82
CA LEU A 217 -0.16 1.26 9.58
C LEU A 217 -0.31 2.21 8.38
N SER A 218 -1.21 3.19 8.47
CA SER A 218 -1.42 4.20 7.43
C SER A 218 -0.19 5.07 7.18
N VAL A 219 0.47 5.52 8.26
CA VAL A 219 1.66 6.39 8.17
C VAL A 219 2.85 5.69 7.58
N SER A 220 3.04 4.43 7.98
CA SER A 220 4.24 3.69 7.62
C SER A 220 3.94 2.82 6.42
N TRP A 221 3.32 1.67 6.63
CA TRP A 221 3.23 0.63 5.60
C TRP A 221 2.24 0.92 4.49
N GLY A 222 1.09 1.56 4.78
CA GLY A 222 0.09 1.91 3.77
C GLY A 222 0.63 2.91 2.75
N SER A 223 1.17 4.04 3.25
CA SER A 223 1.74 5.07 2.39
C SER A 223 3.02 4.59 1.69
N LEU A 224 3.94 3.95 2.44
CA LEU A 224 5.22 3.54 1.88
C LEU A 224 5.11 2.36 0.92
N SER A 225 4.22 1.39 1.12
CA SER A 225 4.05 0.28 0.17
C SER A 225 3.63 0.80 -1.20
N SER A 226 2.70 1.75 -1.23
CA SER A 226 2.25 2.39 -2.48
C SER A 226 3.37 3.19 -3.16
N VAL A 227 4.09 4.03 -2.39
CA VAL A 227 5.18 4.86 -2.90
C VAL A 227 6.35 4.01 -3.39
N VAL A 228 6.82 3.06 -2.58
CA VAL A 228 7.97 2.20 -2.89
C VAL A 228 7.67 1.32 -4.11
N THR A 229 6.46 0.75 -4.21
CA THR A 229 6.05 -0.02 -5.38
C THR A 229 6.06 0.85 -6.64
N SER A 230 5.69 2.13 -6.53
CA SER A 230 5.67 3.07 -7.66
C SER A 230 7.07 3.50 -8.12
N GLU A 231 8.07 3.46 -7.25
CA GLU A 231 9.43 3.94 -7.51
C GLU A 231 10.43 2.83 -7.86
N ILE A 232 10.16 1.60 -7.46
CA ILE A 232 11.01 0.45 -7.78
C ILE A 232 10.83 0.02 -9.24
N PHE A 233 9.69 0.26 -9.87
CA PHE A 233 9.45 -0.25 -11.23
C PHE A 233 9.95 0.68 -12.34
N PRO A 234 10.77 0.17 -13.28
CA PRO A 234 10.99 0.82 -14.56
C PRO A 234 9.65 1.01 -15.28
N LEU A 235 9.49 2.15 -15.97
CA LEU A 235 8.24 2.55 -16.63
C LEU A 235 7.67 1.47 -17.57
N GLU A 236 8.55 0.71 -18.23
CA GLU A 236 8.23 -0.36 -19.18
C GLU A 236 7.49 -1.55 -18.57
N VAL A 237 7.77 -1.88 -17.31
CA VAL A 237 7.28 -3.09 -16.64
C VAL A 237 6.31 -2.80 -15.51
N ARG A 238 6.18 -1.52 -15.12
CA ARG A 238 5.36 -1.07 -13.99
C ARG A 238 3.91 -1.51 -14.09
N SER A 239 3.28 -1.40 -15.26
CA SER A 239 1.86 -1.78 -15.44
C SER A 239 1.65 -3.28 -15.24
N ALA A 240 2.51 -4.13 -15.82
CA ALA A 240 2.44 -5.58 -15.66
C ALA A 240 2.71 -6.01 -14.22
N ALA A 241 3.65 -5.36 -13.54
CA ALA A 241 4.01 -5.69 -12.18
C ALA A 241 2.96 -5.25 -11.15
N LEU A 242 2.37 -4.05 -11.32
CA LEU A 242 1.23 -3.60 -10.53
C LEU A 242 0.01 -4.52 -10.73
N GLY A 243 -0.25 -4.98 -11.96
CA GLY A 243 -1.32 -5.93 -12.24
C GLY A 243 -1.11 -7.30 -11.57
N LEU A 244 0.12 -7.83 -11.64
CA LEU A 244 0.48 -9.08 -10.96
C LEU A 244 0.39 -8.93 -9.43
N GLY A 245 0.96 -7.85 -8.89
CA GLY A 245 0.92 -7.53 -7.46
C GLY A 245 -0.50 -7.39 -6.95
N GLY A 246 -1.35 -6.65 -7.67
CA GLY A 246 -2.77 -6.49 -7.33
C GLY A 246 -3.56 -7.80 -7.35
N THR A 247 -3.28 -8.69 -8.31
CA THR A 247 -3.89 -10.04 -8.35
C THR A 247 -3.48 -10.87 -7.13
N ILE A 248 -2.19 -10.85 -6.77
CA ILE A 248 -1.67 -11.56 -5.60
C ILE A 248 -2.27 -10.98 -4.31
N SER A 249 -2.26 -9.65 -4.16
CA SER A 249 -2.87 -8.94 -3.02
C SER A 249 -4.32 -9.38 -2.83
N SER A 250 -5.12 -9.29 -3.89
CA SER A 250 -6.54 -9.63 -3.84
C SER A 250 -6.79 -11.10 -3.46
N ALA A 251 -5.97 -12.02 -3.98
CA ALA A 251 -6.05 -13.43 -3.63
C ALA A 251 -5.72 -13.66 -2.14
N LEU A 252 -4.71 -12.96 -1.61
CA LEU A 252 -4.36 -13.03 -0.19
C LEU A 252 -5.44 -12.41 0.70
N THR A 253 -5.97 -11.25 0.34
CA THR A 253 -7.08 -10.61 1.07
C THR A 253 -8.30 -11.54 1.12
N PHE A 254 -8.63 -12.21 0.00
CA PHE A 254 -9.71 -13.19 -0.05
C PHE A 254 -9.43 -14.38 0.87
N MET A 255 -8.24 -14.97 0.79
CA MET A 255 -7.84 -16.11 1.64
C MET A 255 -7.88 -15.75 3.13
N GLN A 256 -7.36 -14.59 3.51
CA GLN A 256 -7.41 -14.10 4.89
C GLN A 256 -8.85 -13.86 5.36
N SER A 257 -9.70 -13.26 4.51
CA SER A 257 -11.09 -12.99 4.87
C SER A 257 -11.88 -14.27 5.16
N GLN A 258 -11.61 -15.35 4.42
CA GLN A 258 -12.25 -16.66 4.66
C GLN A 258 -11.67 -17.37 5.90
N SER A 259 -10.33 -17.43 6.01
CA SER A 259 -9.66 -18.16 7.10
C SER A 259 -9.72 -17.47 8.46
N PHE A 260 -9.95 -16.16 8.50
CA PHE A 260 -9.93 -15.38 9.74
C PHE A 260 -10.94 -15.88 10.78
N LEU A 261 -12.17 -16.20 10.36
CA LEU A 261 -13.22 -16.60 11.28
C LEU A 261 -12.92 -17.96 11.93
N GLU A 262 -12.42 -18.92 11.13
CA GLU A 262 -11.98 -20.22 11.63
C GLU A 262 -10.78 -20.09 12.59
N MET A 263 -9.82 -19.22 12.24
CA MET A 263 -8.65 -18.93 13.07
C MET A 263 -9.04 -18.28 14.41
N LEU A 264 -10.03 -17.39 14.43
CA LEU A 264 -10.56 -16.84 15.68
C LEU A 264 -11.24 -17.90 16.55
N CYS A 265 -12.04 -18.79 15.95
CA CYS A 265 -12.77 -19.82 16.67
C CYS A 265 -11.85 -20.89 17.28
N SER A 266 -10.80 -21.29 16.55
CA SER A 266 -9.86 -22.32 17.00
C SER A 266 -8.71 -21.77 17.85
N PHE A 267 -8.10 -20.66 17.41
CA PHE A 267 -6.85 -20.14 17.97
C PHE A 267 -7.05 -18.97 18.95
N LYS A 268 -8.26 -18.38 19.04
CA LYS A 268 -8.59 -17.23 19.91
C LYS A 268 -7.52 -16.13 19.88
N TYR A 269 -6.76 -15.97 20.95
CA TYR A 269 -5.70 -14.96 21.10
C TYR A 269 -4.46 -15.26 20.23
N GLY A 270 -4.25 -16.52 19.86
CA GLY A 270 -3.11 -16.94 19.02
C GLY A 270 -3.18 -16.38 17.60
N ALA A 271 -4.37 -15.99 17.12
CA ALA A 271 -4.53 -15.28 15.85
C ALA A 271 -3.74 -13.96 15.82
N PHE A 272 -3.76 -13.19 16.92
CA PHE A 272 -3.01 -11.94 17.02
C PHE A 272 -1.50 -12.17 17.15
N ALA A 273 -1.10 -13.24 17.84
CA ALA A 273 0.30 -13.64 17.92
C ALA A 273 0.86 -14.09 16.55
N TYR A 274 0.05 -14.76 15.74
CA TYR A 274 0.41 -15.12 14.35
C TYR A 274 0.69 -13.87 13.50
N TYR A 275 -0.17 -12.85 13.56
CA TYR A 275 0.05 -11.58 12.86
C TYR A 275 1.24 -10.80 13.43
N ALA A 276 1.45 -10.82 14.75
CA ALA A 276 2.62 -10.21 15.37
C ALA A 276 3.93 -10.86 14.89
N GLY A 277 3.97 -12.19 14.76
CA GLY A 277 5.12 -12.92 14.20
C GLY A 277 5.40 -12.52 12.75
N TRP A 278 4.35 -12.40 11.93
CA TRP A 278 4.46 -11.92 10.57
C TRP A 278 5.00 -10.47 10.48
N LEU A 279 4.51 -9.58 11.36
CA LEU A 279 5.00 -8.20 11.45
C LEU A 279 6.50 -8.13 11.81
N VAL A 280 6.98 -8.99 12.72
CA VAL A 280 8.41 -9.09 13.05
C VAL A 280 9.23 -9.54 11.84
N MET A 281 8.81 -10.62 11.17
CA MET A 281 9.53 -11.13 9.99
C MET A 281 9.59 -10.10 8.86
N MET A 282 8.46 -9.42 8.61
CA MET A 282 8.33 -8.37 7.61
C MET A 282 9.20 -7.15 7.93
N THR A 283 9.20 -6.69 9.18
CA THR A 283 10.03 -5.56 9.61
C THR A 283 11.52 -5.91 9.51
N ALA A 284 11.91 -7.13 9.90
CA ALA A 284 13.28 -7.63 9.76
C ALA A 284 13.68 -7.74 8.28
N PHE A 285 12.79 -8.21 7.41
CA PHE A 285 13.05 -8.30 5.99
C PHE A 285 13.30 -6.93 5.37
N VAL A 286 12.43 -5.95 5.65
CA VAL A 286 12.61 -4.59 5.15
C VAL A 286 13.88 -3.96 5.71
N ALA A 287 14.22 -4.21 6.97
CA ALA A 287 15.46 -3.73 7.56
C ALA A 287 16.71 -4.33 6.88
N ALA A 288 16.66 -5.58 6.40
CA ALA A 288 17.81 -6.26 5.81
C ALA A 288 17.94 -6.13 4.27
N PHE A 289 16.81 -6.06 3.56
CA PHE A 289 16.77 -6.19 2.10
C PHE A 289 16.31 -4.93 1.35
N LEU A 290 15.70 -3.94 2.04
CA LEU A 290 15.28 -2.70 1.41
C LEU A 290 16.40 -1.63 1.49
N PRO A 291 17.05 -1.29 0.36
CA PRO A 291 17.96 -0.15 0.32
C PRO A 291 17.19 1.17 0.54
N GLU A 292 17.86 2.20 1.05
CA GLU A 292 17.24 3.52 1.18
C GLU A 292 16.97 4.09 -0.23
N THR A 293 15.70 4.36 -0.51
CA THR A 293 15.24 4.85 -1.82
C THR A 293 15.01 6.37 -1.81
N LYS A 294 15.26 7.06 -0.69
CA LYS A 294 15.06 8.51 -0.57
C LYS A 294 15.92 9.29 -1.56
N GLY A 295 15.26 10.09 -2.41
CA GLY A 295 15.90 11.08 -3.28
C GLY A 295 16.66 10.49 -4.47
N VAL A 296 16.46 9.20 -4.77
CA VAL A 296 17.10 8.54 -5.90
C VAL A 296 16.20 8.68 -7.12
N PRO A 297 16.68 9.29 -8.23
CA PRO A 297 15.93 9.32 -9.48
C PRO A 297 15.57 7.90 -9.93
N ILE A 298 14.36 7.70 -10.47
CA ILE A 298 13.85 6.39 -10.91
C ILE A 298 14.85 5.69 -11.86
N GLU A 299 15.53 6.48 -12.70
CA GLU A 299 16.54 6.02 -13.66
C GLU A 299 17.83 5.50 -13.01
N SER A 300 18.12 5.93 -11.78
CA SER A 300 19.32 5.54 -11.01
C SER A 300 19.07 4.41 -10.02
N MET A 301 17.84 3.89 -9.92
CA MET A 301 17.52 2.80 -8.99
C MET A 301 18.40 1.56 -9.23
N GLY A 302 18.73 1.25 -10.48
CA GLY A 302 19.64 0.14 -10.81
C GLY A 302 21.01 0.24 -10.13
N ALA A 303 21.57 1.44 -9.98
CA ALA A 303 22.85 1.65 -9.31
C ALA A 303 22.76 1.37 -7.80
N VAL A 304 21.63 1.72 -7.16
CA VAL A 304 21.38 1.45 -5.74
C VAL A 304 21.28 -0.06 -5.48
N TRP A 305 20.58 -0.79 -6.35
CA TRP A 305 20.51 -2.26 -6.26
C TRP A 305 21.86 -2.93 -6.49
N ALA A 306 22.70 -2.37 -7.35
CA ALA A 306 24.05 -2.87 -7.62
C ALA A 306 25.02 -2.65 -6.45
N GLN A 307 24.81 -1.61 -5.64
CA GLN A 307 25.60 -1.37 -4.42
C GLN A 307 25.14 -2.22 -3.22
N HIS A 308 23.94 -2.80 -3.27
CA HIS A 308 23.41 -3.61 -2.18
C HIS A 308 24.10 -4.98 -2.07
N TRP A 309 24.48 -5.37 -0.85
CA TRP A 309 25.26 -6.59 -0.58
C TRP A 309 24.66 -7.89 -1.16
N TYR A 310 23.33 -7.98 -1.16
CA TYR A 310 22.58 -9.14 -1.68
C TYR A 310 22.18 -8.99 -3.16
N TRP A 311 21.73 -7.79 -3.57
CA TRP A 311 21.11 -7.57 -4.89
C TRP A 311 22.13 -7.33 -6.01
N LYS A 312 23.39 -7.02 -5.67
CA LYS A 312 24.51 -6.91 -6.62
C LYS A 312 24.71 -8.13 -7.52
N ARG A 313 24.24 -9.31 -7.10
CA ARG A 313 24.36 -10.56 -7.87
C ARG A 313 23.41 -10.63 -9.07
N PHE A 314 22.39 -9.77 -9.11
CA PHE A 314 21.33 -9.82 -10.10
C PHE A 314 21.29 -8.60 -11.03
N VAL A 315 21.96 -7.51 -10.67
CA VAL A 315 22.03 -6.29 -11.48
C VAL A 315 23.40 -6.18 -12.13
N LYS A 316 23.45 -6.14 -13.47
CA LYS A 316 24.66 -5.75 -14.20
C LYS A 316 24.65 -4.23 -14.31
N LEU A 317 25.71 -3.55 -13.86
CA LEU A 317 25.90 -2.13 -14.16
C LEU A 317 25.95 -2.01 -15.69
N ALA A 318 25.05 -1.21 -16.28
CA ALA A 318 25.30 -0.71 -17.62
C ALA A 318 26.63 0.06 -17.58
N PRO A 319 27.58 -0.18 -18.51
CA PRO A 319 28.83 0.56 -18.53
C PRO A 319 28.50 2.05 -18.60
N ALA A 320 29.16 2.83 -17.74
CA ALA A 320 29.01 4.28 -17.70
C ALA A 320 29.12 4.81 -19.14
N LYS A 321 28.10 5.53 -19.61
CA LYS A 321 28.24 6.33 -20.84
C LYS A 321 29.47 7.20 -20.62
N GLN A 322 30.55 6.91 -21.34
CA GLN A 322 31.64 7.85 -21.51
C GLN A 322 30.99 9.17 -21.92
N ALA A 323 31.23 10.21 -21.13
CA ALA A 323 30.95 11.57 -21.51
C ALA A 323 31.83 11.86 -22.73
N ASP A 324 31.30 11.58 -23.92
CA ASP A 324 31.85 12.07 -25.16
C ASP A 324 31.38 13.52 -25.26
N GLY A 325 32.14 14.41 -24.63
CA GLY A 325 32.07 15.84 -24.84
C GLY A 325 33.01 16.19 -25.99
N PRO A 326 32.52 16.79 -27.08
CA PRO A 326 33.40 17.38 -28.09
C PRO A 326 33.74 18.81 -27.67
N GLU A 327 34.97 19.03 -27.20
CA GLU A 327 35.76 20.25 -27.43
C GLU A 327 37.25 19.89 -27.53
#